data_AF-A0A6A6TG33-F1
#
_entry.id   AF-A0A6A6TG33-F1
#
_cell.length_a   1.000
_cell.length_b   1.000
_cell.length_c   1.000
_cell.angle_alpha   90.00
_cell.angle_beta   90.00
_cell.angle_gamma   90.00
#
_symmetry.space_group_name_H-M   'P 1'
#
loop_
_entity.id
_entity.type
_entity.pdbx_description
1 polymer ?
#
loop_
_entity_poly.entity_id
_entity_poly.type
_entity_poly.pdbx_seq_one_letter_code
_entity_poly.pdbx_strand_id
1 'polypeptide(L)'
;MYQTACRNSGEPNGIKCKRPRCKYRGTFGRVYDLNRHMKKHTTEQQLRCLFVDCTCCFYRQDKLRKHLMSKKAHGNDDLARCAQPYCDATPMTLDLLKIHSIWHKRMGHVPDGILAKLWEERSCPLTLCDQSIKMSFLYSKDNMPDHIRTHFWTERRESQDAMRNSTYNPVTGDIICPICGATCQTTPRFAEHLDVEHLEGHLQAFIARLRIRFGYDGWESWDVIDKHRFANYGCSACGVDEAAARDRATREEIGRRHRALLQVDEGIRTHRRAILNLLPSFSFHPVFDDIRPAKELRQS
;
A
#
# COMPACT_ATOMS: atom_id res chain seq x y z
N MET A 1 26.60 -11.04 -33.68
CA MET A 1 26.07 -9.82 -34.33
C MET A 1 24.76 -10.18 -35.02
N TYR A 2 23.61 -9.93 -34.38
CA TYR A 2 22.30 -10.20 -34.97
C TYR A 2 21.85 -8.97 -35.77
N GLN A 3 21.91 -9.07 -37.09
CA GLN A 3 21.34 -8.10 -38.01
C GLN A 3 19.81 -8.30 -38.07
N THR A 4 19.07 -7.40 -37.41
CA THR A 4 17.62 -7.33 -37.54
C THR A 4 17.29 -6.65 -38.87
N ALA A 5 16.95 -7.45 -39.87
CA ALA A 5 16.54 -6.98 -41.19
C ALA A 5 15.29 -6.08 -41.09
N CYS A 6 15.42 -4.85 -41.59
CA CYS A 6 14.32 -3.91 -41.78
C CYS A 6 13.36 -4.47 -42.85
N ARG A 7 12.12 -4.76 -42.48
CA ARG A 7 11.07 -5.17 -43.43
C ARG A 7 10.60 -3.97 -44.24
N ASN A 8 10.65 -4.16 -45.55
CA ASN A 8 10.22 -3.24 -46.59
C ASN A 8 8.73 -2.88 -46.53
N SER A 9 8.49 -1.65 -46.98
CA SER A 9 7.26 -0.98 -47.36
C SER A 9 6.39 -1.78 -48.34
N GLY A 10 5.37 -2.44 -47.82
CA GLY A 10 4.16 -2.82 -48.57
C GLY A 10 2.98 -2.13 -47.89
N GLU A 11 2.17 -1.41 -48.68
CA GLU A 11 0.95 -0.65 -48.38
C GLU A 11 0.54 -0.49 -46.90
N PRO A 12 0.29 0.74 -46.42
CA PRO A 12 -0.14 0.96 -45.04
C PRO A 12 -1.59 0.51 -44.88
N ASN A 13 -1.80 -0.80 -44.76
CA ASN A 13 -3.02 -1.47 -44.29
C ASN A 13 -3.25 -1.21 -42.80
N GLY A 14 -2.98 0.02 -42.37
CA GLY A 14 -3.28 0.46 -41.04
C GLY A 14 -4.75 0.85 -40.93
N ILE A 15 -5.36 0.48 -39.82
CA ILE A 15 -6.79 0.63 -39.59
C ILE A 15 -7.05 2.08 -39.17
N LYS A 16 -8.04 2.76 -39.77
CA LYS A 16 -8.38 4.15 -39.45
C LYS A 16 -9.51 4.23 -38.43
N CYS A 17 -9.52 5.31 -37.64
CA CYS A 17 -10.67 5.64 -36.81
C CYS A 17 -11.85 6.10 -37.68
N LYS A 18 -13.02 5.49 -37.50
CA LYS A 18 -14.25 5.85 -38.24
C LYS A 18 -15.09 6.96 -37.59
N ARG A 19 -14.70 7.46 -36.40
CA ARG A 19 -15.49 8.49 -35.69
C ARG A 19 -15.43 9.83 -36.44
N PRO A 20 -16.59 10.44 -36.77
CA PRO A 20 -16.62 11.77 -37.38
C PRO A 20 -15.88 12.79 -36.51
N ARG A 21 -15.11 13.69 -37.17
CA ARG A 21 -14.31 14.75 -36.52
C ARG A 21 -13.22 14.26 -35.57
N CYS A 22 -12.82 12.98 -35.62
CA CYS A 22 -11.64 12.53 -34.91
C CYS A 22 -10.41 13.33 -35.37
N LYS A 23 -9.63 13.90 -34.45
CA LYS A 23 -8.42 14.68 -34.76
C LYS A 23 -7.23 13.79 -35.15
N TYR A 24 -7.27 12.49 -34.87
CA TYR A 24 -6.20 11.56 -35.21
C TYR A 24 -6.23 11.26 -36.72
N ARG A 25 -5.16 11.62 -37.43
CA ARG A 25 -5.02 11.44 -38.89
C ARG A 25 -4.22 10.18 -39.28
N GLY A 26 -3.56 9.54 -38.31
CA GLY A 26 -2.75 8.34 -38.55
C GLY A 26 -3.58 7.06 -38.72
N THR A 27 -2.87 5.97 -38.95
CA THR A 27 -3.43 4.62 -39.03
C THR A 27 -2.89 3.73 -37.91
N PHE A 28 -3.72 2.87 -37.34
CA PHE A 28 -3.31 1.91 -36.32
C PHE A 28 -2.76 0.64 -36.95
N GLY A 29 -1.58 0.19 -36.51
CA GLY A 29 -1.02 -1.09 -36.97
C GLY A 29 -1.74 -2.32 -36.39
N ARG A 30 -2.55 -2.17 -35.34
CA ARG A 30 -3.25 -3.26 -34.65
C ARG A 30 -4.68 -2.86 -34.28
N VAL A 31 -5.61 -3.82 -34.38
CA VAL A 31 -7.03 -3.65 -33.95
C VAL A 31 -7.10 -3.23 -32.48
N TYR A 32 -6.23 -3.77 -31.63
CA TYR A 32 -6.14 -3.41 -30.22
C TYR A 32 -5.90 -1.91 -29.98
N ASP A 33 -5.00 -1.28 -30.75
CA ASP A 33 -4.71 0.15 -30.62
C ASP A 33 -5.87 1.02 -31.12
N LEU A 34 -6.56 0.59 -32.19
CA LEU A 34 -7.79 1.22 -32.62
C LEU A 34 -8.87 1.11 -31.54
N ASN A 35 -9.13 -0.08 -30.98
CA ASN A 35 -10.12 -0.26 -29.93
C ASN A 35 -9.81 0.62 -28.71
N ARG A 36 -8.54 0.69 -28.31
CA ARG A 36 -8.06 1.60 -27.26
C ARG A 36 -8.24 3.07 -27.60
N HIS A 37 -8.09 3.45 -28.88
CA HIS A 37 -8.38 4.80 -29.35
C HIS A 37 -9.89 5.10 -29.36
N MET A 38 -10.72 4.13 -29.78
CA MET A 38 -12.17 4.28 -29.84
C MET A 38 -12.79 4.56 -28.47
N LYS A 39 -12.18 4.05 -27.39
CA LYS A 39 -12.53 4.40 -26.00
C LYS A 39 -12.42 5.90 -25.66
N LYS A 40 -11.70 6.70 -26.46
CA LYS A 40 -11.68 8.17 -26.31
C LYS A 40 -12.95 8.84 -26.85
N HIS A 41 -13.66 8.15 -27.75
CA HIS A 41 -14.86 8.65 -28.41
C HIS A 41 -16.13 8.20 -27.70
N THR A 42 -16.07 7.09 -26.97
CA THR A 42 -17.11 6.73 -26.01
C THR A 42 -17.01 7.72 -24.85
N THR A 43 -18.10 8.46 -24.58
CA THR A 43 -18.26 9.33 -23.41
C THR A 43 -18.37 8.55 -22.10
N GLU A 44 -17.88 7.31 -22.08
CA GLU A 44 -17.97 6.43 -20.93
C GLU A 44 -17.12 6.97 -19.78
N GLN A 45 -17.71 6.79 -18.60
CA GLN A 45 -17.26 7.15 -17.26
C GLN A 45 -15.78 7.57 -17.18
N GLN A 46 -15.57 8.89 -17.07
CA GLN A 46 -14.25 9.42 -16.77
C GLN A 46 -13.85 9.03 -15.35
N LEU A 47 -12.67 8.43 -15.20
CA LEU A 47 -12.07 8.12 -13.90
C LEU A 47 -11.52 9.41 -13.33
N ARG A 48 -12.14 9.92 -12.27
CA ARG A 48 -11.72 11.15 -11.61
C ARG A 48 -10.50 10.91 -10.74
N CYS A 49 -9.67 11.93 -10.60
CA CYS A 49 -8.66 11.95 -9.55
C CYS A 49 -9.33 11.86 -8.17
N LEU A 50 -8.68 11.17 -7.23
CA LEU A 50 -9.21 10.97 -5.88
C LEU A 50 -8.87 12.13 -4.94
N PHE A 51 -7.89 12.97 -5.28
CA PHE A 51 -7.49 14.11 -4.47
C PHE A 51 -8.55 15.21 -4.47
N VAL A 52 -8.84 15.76 -3.29
CA VAL A 52 -9.98 16.66 -3.04
C VAL A 52 -10.00 17.86 -3.97
N ASP A 53 -8.83 18.44 -4.25
CA ASP A 53 -8.70 19.67 -5.05
C ASP A 53 -8.31 19.40 -6.51
N CYS A 54 -8.27 18.14 -6.93
CA CYS A 54 -7.86 17.77 -8.28
C CYS A 54 -9.06 17.48 -9.18
N THR A 55 -9.27 18.33 -10.19
CA THR A 55 -10.34 18.15 -11.19
C THR A 55 -9.95 17.25 -12.36
N CYS A 56 -8.72 16.71 -12.37
CA CYS A 56 -8.23 15.87 -13.45
C CYS A 56 -9.07 14.61 -13.63
N CYS A 57 -9.33 14.28 -14.89
CA CYS A 57 -10.16 13.15 -15.29
C CYS A 57 -9.43 12.31 -16.35
N PHE A 58 -9.57 10.99 -16.28
CA PHE A 58 -8.84 10.05 -17.12
C PHE A 58 -9.79 9.02 -17.71
N TYR A 59 -9.60 8.72 -18.99
CA TYR A 59 -10.34 7.65 -19.66
C TYR A 59 -9.71 6.26 -19.45
N ARG A 60 -8.61 6.18 -18.68
CA ARG A 60 -7.79 4.97 -18.50
C ARG A 60 -7.21 4.85 -17.11
N GLN A 61 -7.34 3.65 -16.54
CA GLN A 61 -6.84 3.32 -15.20
C GLN A 61 -5.32 3.49 -15.07
N ASP A 62 -4.52 3.08 -16.07
CA ASP A 62 -3.07 3.24 -16.00
C ASP A 62 -2.61 4.70 -16.02
N LYS A 63 -3.39 5.58 -16.69
CA LYS A 63 -3.13 7.02 -16.71
C LYS A 63 -3.51 7.67 -15.39
N LEU A 64 -4.65 7.30 -14.82
CA LEU A 64 -5.02 7.72 -13.46
C LEU A 64 -4.02 7.21 -12.43
N ARG A 65 -3.61 5.94 -12.48
CA ARG A 65 -2.58 5.38 -11.59
C ARG A 65 -1.27 6.17 -11.67
N LYS A 66 -0.78 6.44 -12.89
CA LYS A 66 0.44 7.24 -13.08
C LYS A 66 0.28 8.67 -12.55
N HIS A 67 -0.90 9.25 -12.70
CA HIS A 67 -1.20 10.57 -12.15
C HIS A 67 -1.22 10.57 -10.62
N LEU A 68 -1.91 9.60 -9.98
CA LEU A 68 -1.98 9.46 -8.53
C LEU A 68 -0.61 9.21 -7.89
N MET A 69 0.29 8.50 -8.56
CA MET A 69 1.66 8.24 -8.09
C MET A 69 2.65 9.37 -8.42
N SER A 70 2.23 10.40 -9.17
CA SER A 70 3.16 11.44 -9.60
C SER A 70 3.34 12.49 -8.51
N LYS A 71 4.56 12.59 -7.97
CA LYS A 71 4.98 13.68 -7.06
C LYS A 71 4.83 15.09 -7.66
N LYS A 72 4.70 15.20 -8.99
CA LYS A 72 4.45 16.48 -9.68
C LYS A 72 2.97 16.87 -9.68
N ALA A 73 2.09 15.88 -9.57
CA ALA A 73 0.65 16.12 -9.58
C ALA A 73 0.12 16.30 -8.16
N HIS A 74 0.62 15.49 -7.21
CA HIS A 74 0.18 15.48 -5.82
C HIS A 74 1.37 15.33 -4.88
N GLY A 75 1.34 16.06 -3.76
CA GLY A 75 2.23 15.87 -2.63
C GLY A 75 1.85 14.66 -1.78
N ASN A 76 2.74 14.26 -0.87
CA ASN A 76 2.48 13.14 0.05
C ASN A 76 1.38 13.46 1.07
N ASP A 77 1.17 14.75 1.37
CA ASP A 77 0.22 15.22 2.38
C ASP A 77 -1.11 15.71 1.79
N ASP A 78 -1.24 15.66 0.46
CA ASP A 78 -2.51 15.96 -0.19
C ASP A 78 -3.57 14.93 0.21
N LEU A 79 -4.79 15.41 0.42
CA LEU A 79 -5.89 14.57 0.88
C LEU A 79 -6.68 14.01 -0.29
N ALA A 80 -7.03 12.73 -0.19
CA ALA A 80 -7.81 11.99 -1.15
C ALA A 80 -9.08 11.40 -0.52
N ARG A 81 -10.13 11.31 -1.32
CA ARG A 81 -11.41 10.69 -0.95
C ARG A 81 -11.47 9.24 -1.42
N CYS A 82 -12.17 8.41 -0.65
CA CYS A 82 -12.48 7.07 -1.08
C CYS A 82 -13.42 7.11 -2.30
N ALA A 83 -13.09 6.32 -3.32
CA ALA A 83 -13.92 6.16 -4.51
C ALA A 83 -15.13 5.25 -4.29
N GLN A 84 -15.16 4.52 -3.17
CA GLN A 84 -16.22 3.58 -2.88
C GLN A 84 -17.54 4.34 -2.64
N PRO A 85 -18.61 4.01 -3.38
CA PRO A 85 -19.93 4.57 -3.11
C PRO A 85 -20.33 4.33 -1.66
N TYR A 86 -20.97 5.30 -1.04
CA TYR A 86 -21.46 5.26 0.35
C TYR A 86 -20.37 5.22 1.44
N CYS A 87 -19.09 5.29 1.07
CA CYS A 87 -18.04 5.50 2.06
C CYS A 87 -18.01 6.98 2.48
N ASP A 88 -18.26 7.23 3.76
CA ASP A 88 -18.28 8.54 4.41
C ASP A 88 -16.96 8.86 5.13
N ALA A 89 -15.91 8.05 4.90
CA ALA A 89 -14.61 8.28 5.50
C ALA A 89 -14.08 9.68 5.18
N THR A 90 -13.54 10.33 6.21
CA THR A 90 -12.90 11.64 6.07
C THR A 90 -11.77 11.58 5.05
N PRO A 91 -11.55 12.63 4.24
CA PRO A 91 -10.42 12.70 3.35
C PRO A 91 -9.11 12.42 4.11
N MET A 92 -8.25 11.60 3.52
CA MET A 92 -7.00 11.15 4.13
C MET A 92 -5.89 11.11 3.09
N THR A 93 -4.64 11.08 3.52
CA THR A 93 -3.50 11.00 2.60
C THR A 93 -3.53 9.70 1.80
N LEU A 94 -2.94 9.70 0.60
CA LEU A 94 -3.06 8.59 -0.34
C LEU A 94 -2.56 7.25 0.24
N ASP A 95 -1.52 7.26 1.06
CA ASP A 95 -0.99 6.08 1.77
C ASP A 95 -2.03 5.46 2.73
N LEU A 96 -2.72 6.29 3.51
CA LEU A 96 -3.80 5.85 4.39
C LEU A 96 -5.03 5.41 3.60
N LEU A 97 -5.35 6.12 2.51
CA LEU A 97 -6.47 5.75 1.64
C LEU A 97 -6.27 4.36 1.01
N LYS A 98 -5.03 4.00 0.68
CA LYS A 98 -4.75 2.65 0.19
C LYS A 98 -5.05 1.59 1.26
N ILE A 99 -4.67 1.79 2.53
CA ILE A 99 -5.07 0.87 3.62
C ILE A 99 -6.58 0.79 3.72
N HIS A 100 -7.24 1.95 3.79
CA HIS A 100 -8.68 2.05 3.90
C HIS A 100 -9.38 1.22 2.80
N SER A 101 -8.88 1.27 1.57
CA SER A 101 -9.42 0.51 0.44
C SER A 101 -9.27 -1.02 0.57
N ILE A 102 -8.26 -1.51 1.31
CA ILE A 102 -8.10 -2.95 1.58
C ILE A 102 -9.28 -3.46 2.42
N TRP A 103 -9.78 -2.64 3.35
CA TRP A 103 -10.94 -3.00 4.18
C TRP A 103 -12.23 -3.09 3.38
N HIS A 104 -12.44 -2.23 2.38
CA HIS A 104 -13.56 -2.39 1.46
C HIS A 104 -13.52 -3.74 0.74
N LYS A 105 -12.34 -4.15 0.26
CA LYS A 105 -12.14 -5.47 -0.37
C LYS A 105 -12.55 -6.61 0.56
N ARG A 106 -12.18 -6.51 1.85
CA ARG A 106 -12.51 -7.53 2.87
C ARG A 106 -13.98 -7.59 3.21
N MET A 107 -14.67 -6.46 3.17
CA MET A 107 -16.12 -6.38 3.36
C MET A 107 -16.90 -6.91 2.14
N GLY A 108 -16.21 -7.33 1.07
CA GLY A 108 -16.83 -7.84 -0.15
C GLY A 108 -17.27 -6.74 -1.12
N HIS A 109 -16.99 -5.48 -0.80
CA HIS A 109 -17.15 -4.41 -1.78
C HIS A 109 -16.06 -4.58 -2.84
N VAL A 110 -16.45 -4.50 -4.12
CA VAL A 110 -15.48 -4.50 -5.23
C VAL A 110 -14.74 -3.17 -5.14
N PRO A 111 -13.48 -3.15 -4.68
CA PRO A 111 -12.74 -1.89 -4.61
C PRO A 111 -12.59 -1.39 -6.04
N ASP A 112 -12.56 -0.07 -6.21
CA ASP A 112 -12.04 0.49 -7.45
C ASP A 112 -10.63 -0.11 -7.67
N GLY A 113 -10.48 -0.94 -8.70
CA GLY A 113 -9.29 -1.78 -8.92
C GLY A 113 -7.99 -0.98 -9.07
N ILE A 114 -8.10 0.34 -9.15
CA ILE A 114 -7.01 1.30 -9.16
C ILE A 114 -6.28 1.34 -7.80
N LEU A 115 -7.01 1.42 -6.68
CA LEU A 115 -6.41 1.53 -5.34
C LEU A 115 -5.67 0.25 -4.92
N ALA A 116 -6.27 -0.92 -5.20
CA ALA A 116 -5.65 -2.22 -4.89
C ALA A 116 -4.26 -2.37 -5.56
N LYS A 117 -4.15 -1.86 -6.78
CA LYS A 117 -2.93 -1.90 -7.60
C LYS A 117 -1.86 -0.90 -7.14
N LEU A 118 -2.26 0.21 -6.53
CA LEU A 118 -1.35 1.25 -6.04
C LEU A 118 -0.55 0.83 -4.79
N TRP A 119 -0.97 -0.23 -4.11
CA TRP A 119 -0.29 -0.75 -2.92
C TRP A 119 0.99 -1.51 -3.24
N GLU A 120 1.05 -2.12 -4.41
CA GLU A 120 2.09 -3.09 -4.76
C GLU A 120 3.44 -2.45 -5.08
N GLU A 121 3.54 -1.12 -5.19
CA GLU A 121 4.76 -0.46 -5.68
C GLU A 121 5.16 0.72 -4.78
N ARG A 122 6.46 0.80 -4.45
CA ARG A 122 7.07 1.95 -3.79
C ARG A 122 8.13 2.56 -4.69
N SER A 123 8.02 3.87 -4.93
CA SER A 123 9.03 4.59 -5.68
C SER A 123 10.28 4.81 -4.83
N CYS A 124 11.45 4.72 -5.46
CA CYS A 124 12.72 5.06 -4.83
C CYS A 124 12.67 6.50 -4.26
N PRO A 125 13.22 6.75 -3.06
CA PRO A 125 13.26 8.11 -2.50
C PRO A 125 14.23 9.04 -3.24
N LEU A 126 15.19 8.52 -4.01
CA LEU A 126 16.13 9.33 -4.76
C LEU A 126 15.43 10.06 -5.91
N THR A 127 15.66 11.37 -6.03
CA THR A 127 14.90 12.27 -6.91
C THR A 127 15.07 11.95 -8.40
N LEU A 128 16.21 11.40 -8.77
CA LEU A 128 16.56 11.03 -10.15
C LEU A 128 16.23 9.57 -10.48
N CYS A 129 15.84 8.76 -9.49
CA CYS A 129 15.52 7.35 -9.69
C CYS A 129 14.02 7.18 -9.97
N ASP A 130 13.69 6.62 -11.14
CA ASP A 130 12.31 6.33 -11.53
C ASP A 130 11.88 4.89 -11.17
N GLN A 131 12.79 4.10 -10.58
CA GLN A 131 12.52 2.72 -10.20
C GLN A 131 11.46 2.68 -9.09
N SER A 132 10.56 1.71 -9.24
CA SER A 132 9.59 1.37 -8.21
C SER A 132 9.73 -0.11 -7.88
N ILE A 133 9.89 -0.40 -6.60
CA ILE A 133 10.07 -1.77 -6.12
C ILE A 133 8.70 -2.33 -5.80
N LYS A 134 8.46 -3.56 -6.24
CA LYS A 134 7.24 -4.26 -5.90
C LYS A 134 7.29 -4.72 -4.45
N MET A 135 6.40 -4.19 -3.63
CA MET A 135 6.16 -4.71 -2.28
C MET A 135 5.24 -5.92 -2.42
N SER A 136 5.81 -7.11 -2.65
CA SER A 136 5.01 -8.32 -2.50
C SER A 136 4.65 -8.48 -1.01
N PHE A 137 3.41 -8.88 -0.73
CA PHE A 137 2.96 -9.17 0.64
C PHE A 137 3.63 -10.41 1.24
N LEU A 138 4.20 -11.28 0.40
CA LEU A 138 4.63 -12.63 0.72
C LEU A 138 6.00 -12.84 0.07
N TYR A 139 7.10 -12.50 0.73
CA TYR A 139 8.46 -12.64 0.18
C TYR A 139 8.79 -11.70 -0.98
N SER A 140 9.32 -10.52 -0.66
CA SER A 140 10.11 -9.78 -1.64
C SER A 140 11.57 -9.90 -1.25
N LYS A 141 12.33 -10.64 -2.06
CA LYS A 141 13.80 -10.60 -2.06
C LYS A 141 14.31 -9.20 -2.42
N ASP A 142 13.47 -8.42 -3.09
CA ASP A 142 13.74 -7.04 -3.44
C ASP A 142 13.27 -6.14 -2.30
N ASN A 143 14.22 -5.63 -1.53
CA ASN A 143 13.97 -4.70 -0.45
C ASN A 143 14.50 -3.29 -0.81
N MET A 144 13.78 -2.24 -0.41
CA MET A 144 14.13 -0.85 -0.71
C MET A 144 15.54 -0.43 -0.23
N PRO A 145 15.99 -0.78 0.99
CA PRO A 145 17.39 -0.61 1.39
C PRO A 145 18.41 -1.21 0.42
N ASP A 146 18.18 -2.42 -0.09
CA ASP A 146 19.13 -3.09 -0.99
C ASP A 146 19.22 -2.37 -2.33
N HIS A 147 18.07 -1.94 -2.88
CA HIS A 147 18.04 -1.07 -4.05
C HIS A 147 18.70 0.29 -3.78
N ILE A 148 18.42 0.95 -2.65
CA ILE A 148 19.04 2.23 -2.30
C ILE A 148 20.57 2.07 -2.27
N ARG A 149 21.09 0.95 -1.78
CA ARG A 149 22.54 0.68 -1.77
C ARG A 149 23.14 0.45 -3.15
N THR A 150 22.35 0.16 -4.20
CA THR A 150 22.87 0.10 -5.57
C THR A 150 23.19 1.48 -6.15
N HIS A 151 22.68 2.56 -5.53
CA HIS A 151 23.00 3.92 -5.94
C HIS A 151 24.37 4.38 -5.44
N PHE A 152 25.00 5.24 -6.25
CA PHE A 152 26.26 5.84 -5.83
C PHE A 152 26.04 6.75 -4.62
N TRP A 153 27.07 6.88 -3.78
CA TRP A 153 27.00 7.70 -2.58
C TRP A 153 26.68 9.18 -2.87
N THR A 154 27.11 9.70 -4.03
CA THR A 154 26.83 11.07 -4.47
C THR A 154 25.34 11.31 -4.71
N GLU A 155 24.66 10.39 -5.42
CA GLU A 155 23.23 10.47 -5.71
C GLU A 155 22.39 10.43 -4.42
N ARG A 156 22.79 9.56 -3.48
CA ARG A 156 22.15 9.46 -2.16
C ARG A 156 22.34 10.74 -1.34
N ARG A 157 23.53 11.35 -1.40
CA ARG A 157 23.81 12.62 -0.73
C ARG A 157 23.01 13.78 -1.33
N GLU A 158 22.92 13.86 -2.66
CA GLU A 158 22.10 14.87 -3.34
C GLU A 158 20.60 14.71 -3.03
N SER A 159 20.16 13.48 -2.76
CA SER A 159 18.78 13.16 -2.36
C SER A 159 18.58 13.06 -0.84
N GLN A 160 19.50 13.57 -0.02
CA GLN A 160 19.51 13.28 1.42
C GLN A 160 18.21 13.66 2.15
N ASP A 161 17.59 14.79 1.78
CA ASP A 161 16.36 15.25 2.43
C ASP A 161 15.19 14.34 2.08
N ALA A 162 15.09 13.94 0.79
CA ALA A 162 14.07 12.99 0.34
C ALA A 162 14.26 11.60 0.96
N MET A 163 15.51 11.17 1.20
CA MET A 163 15.82 9.93 1.90
C MET A 163 15.45 10.00 3.37
N ARG A 164 15.81 11.06 4.08
CA ARG A 164 15.46 11.26 5.49
C ARG A 164 13.95 11.35 5.70
N ASN A 165 13.25 12.08 4.83
CA ASN A 165 11.78 12.15 4.84
C ASN A 165 11.12 10.80 4.56
N SER A 166 11.83 9.91 3.86
CA SER A 166 11.43 8.52 3.64
C SER A 166 12.03 7.54 4.65
N THR A 167 12.59 8.03 5.76
CA THR A 167 13.18 7.23 6.85
C THR A 167 14.35 6.33 6.44
N TYR A 168 15.21 6.82 5.54
CA TYR A 168 16.46 6.16 5.14
C TYR A 168 17.69 7.02 5.47
N ASN A 169 18.77 6.36 5.88
CA ASN A 169 20.07 6.98 6.09
C ASN A 169 20.75 7.25 4.74
N PRO A 170 21.09 8.50 4.40
CA PRO A 170 21.68 8.84 3.10
C PRO A 170 23.11 8.30 2.90
N VAL A 171 23.81 7.95 4.00
CA VAL A 171 25.17 7.42 3.94
C VAL A 171 25.14 5.91 3.73
N THR A 172 24.39 5.18 4.56
CA THR A 172 24.41 3.71 4.55
C THR A 172 23.30 3.10 3.67
N GLY A 173 22.20 3.81 3.46
CA GLY A 173 20.97 3.27 2.86
C GLY A 173 20.12 2.45 3.83
N ASP A 174 20.51 2.40 5.11
CA ASP A 174 19.75 1.68 6.14
C ASP A 174 18.44 2.40 6.47
N ILE A 175 17.49 1.64 7.02
CA ILE A 175 16.24 2.17 7.56
C ILE A 175 16.56 2.92 8.86
N ILE A 176 15.96 4.08 9.07
CA ILE A 176 15.96 4.81 10.33
C ILE A 176 14.58 4.60 10.96
N CYS A 177 14.52 4.03 12.16
CA CYS A 177 13.27 3.87 12.88
C CYS A 177 12.64 5.26 13.12
N PRO A 178 11.40 5.51 12.68
CA PRO A 178 10.78 6.82 12.83
C PRO A 178 10.49 7.19 14.28
N ILE A 179 10.43 6.21 15.20
CA ILE A 179 10.08 6.44 16.61
C ILE A 179 11.32 6.81 17.44
N CYS A 180 12.39 6.02 17.38
CA CYS A 180 13.58 6.24 18.22
C CYS A 180 14.87 6.59 17.45
N GLY A 181 14.85 6.61 16.12
CA GLY A 181 16.03 6.91 15.30
C GLY A 181 17.05 5.77 15.15
N ALA A 182 16.80 4.59 15.73
CA ALA A 182 17.67 3.43 15.57
C ALA A 182 17.80 3.01 14.09
N THR A 183 18.99 2.58 13.67
CA THR A 183 19.24 2.15 12.30
C THR A 183 19.07 0.64 12.12
N CYS A 184 18.34 0.23 11.09
CA CYS A 184 18.10 -1.16 10.75
C CYS A 184 18.55 -1.46 9.31
N GLN A 185 19.40 -2.46 9.14
CA GLN A 185 19.96 -2.79 7.82
C GLN A 185 18.90 -3.33 6.84
N THR A 186 17.90 -4.05 7.34
CA THR A 186 16.89 -4.68 6.48
C THR A 186 15.50 -4.47 7.04
N THR A 187 14.49 -4.64 6.19
CA THR A 187 13.08 -4.52 6.61
C THR A 187 12.70 -5.57 7.64
N PRO A 188 13.16 -6.85 7.55
CA PRO A 188 12.99 -7.81 8.65
C PRO A 188 13.60 -7.34 9.97
N ARG A 189 14.81 -6.78 9.96
CA ARG A 189 15.45 -6.23 11.18
C ARG A 189 14.69 -5.03 11.74
N PHE A 190 14.14 -4.18 10.87
CA PHE A 190 13.27 -3.09 11.30
C PHE A 190 11.97 -3.59 11.93
N ALA A 191 11.34 -4.63 11.36
CA ALA A 191 10.14 -5.22 11.95
C ALA A 191 10.43 -5.89 13.30
N GLU A 192 11.54 -6.62 13.42
CA GLU A 192 12.00 -7.18 14.69
C GLU A 192 12.23 -6.07 15.74
N HIS A 193 12.91 -5.00 15.35
CA HIS A 193 13.11 -3.82 16.21
C HIS A 193 11.78 -3.18 16.64
N LEU A 194 10.83 -3.01 15.71
CA LEU A 194 9.50 -2.48 16.01
C LEU A 194 8.78 -3.36 17.04
N ASP A 195 8.77 -4.68 16.82
CA ASP A 195 8.10 -5.66 17.69
C ASP A 195 8.70 -5.75 19.10
N VAL A 196 10.01 -5.50 19.26
CA VAL A 196 10.71 -5.64 20.55
C VAL A 196 10.73 -4.33 21.34
N GLU A 197 11.03 -3.22 20.66
CA GLU A 197 11.33 -1.94 21.33
C GLU A 197 10.12 -1.01 21.41
N HIS A 198 9.11 -1.20 20.56
CA HIS A 198 7.97 -0.27 20.44
C HIS A 198 6.63 -0.91 20.68
N LEU A 199 6.52 -2.24 20.60
CA LEU A 199 5.28 -2.97 20.86
C LEU A 199 5.36 -3.62 22.23
N GLU A 200 4.57 -3.12 23.19
CA GLU A 200 4.59 -3.61 24.56
C GLU A 200 3.41 -4.53 24.90
N GLY A 201 3.59 -5.30 25.98
CA GLY A 201 2.53 -6.02 26.69
C GLY A 201 1.82 -7.10 25.86
N HIS A 202 0.52 -6.90 25.65
CA HIS A 202 -0.36 -7.89 25.04
C HIS A 202 0.01 -8.21 23.59
N LEU A 203 0.49 -7.22 22.84
CA LEU A 203 0.78 -7.38 21.43
C LEU A 203 2.02 -8.23 21.22
N GLN A 204 3.08 -7.93 21.95
CA GLN A 204 4.35 -8.66 21.90
C GLN A 204 4.14 -10.14 22.28
N ALA A 205 3.39 -10.39 23.37
CA ALA A 205 3.01 -11.74 23.79
C ALA A 205 2.23 -12.50 22.71
N PHE A 206 1.31 -11.81 22.02
CA PHE A 206 0.54 -12.40 20.94
C PHE A 206 1.42 -12.73 19.73
N ILE A 207 2.26 -11.80 19.29
CA ILE A 207 3.20 -12.00 18.17
C ILE A 207 4.14 -13.16 18.48
N ALA A 208 4.75 -13.20 19.66
CA ALA A 208 5.63 -14.30 20.08
C ALA A 208 4.93 -15.66 19.95
N ARG A 209 3.66 -15.76 20.35
CA ARG A 209 2.87 -16.99 20.26
C ARG A 209 2.52 -17.37 18.82
N LEU A 210 2.21 -16.39 17.96
CA LEU A 210 2.02 -16.64 16.53
C LEU A 210 3.30 -17.20 15.89
N ARG A 211 4.47 -16.64 16.23
CA ARG A 211 5.77 -17.14 15.74
C ARG A 211 5.99 -18.59 16.14
N ILE A 212 5.77 -18.94 17.42
CA ILE A 212 5.91 -20.32 17.92
C ILE A 212 4.95 -21.28 17.20
N ARG A 213 3.67 -20.91 17.06
CA ARG A 213 2.64 -21.84 16.56
C ARG A 213 2.73 -22.10 15.06
N PHE A 214 3.09 -21.09 14.29
CA PHE A 214 3.05 -21.16 12.83
C PHE A 214 4.44 -21.20 12.18
N GLY A 215 5.51 -21.07 12.97
CA GLY A 215 6.87 -20.95 12.43
C GLY A 215 7.05 -19.71 11.57
N TYR A 216 6.25 -18.66 11.80
CA TYR A 216 6.38 -17.41 11.07
C TYR A 216 7.62 -16.67 11.57
N ASP A 217 8.69 -16.71 10.79
CA ASP A 217 9.85 -15.86 10.98
C ASP A 217 9.54 -14.45 10.44
N GLY A 218 8.82 -13.65 11.21
CA GLY A 218 8.76 -12.19 11.00
C GLY A 218 7.37 -11.55 10.90
N TRP A 219 7.29 -10.55 10.02
CA TRP A 219 6.25 -9.50 9.93
C TRP A 219 4.95 -9.91 9.24
N GLU A 220 4.81 -11.17 8.83
CA GLU A 220 3.60 -11.74 8.22
C GLU A 220 2.47 -11.94 9.26
N SER A 221 2.79 -11.77 10.54
CA SER A 221 1.87 -11.91 11.69
C SER A 221 0.71 -10.89 11.68
N TRP A 222 0.86 -9.74 11.03
CA TRP A 222 -0.16 -8.69 11.07
C TRP A 222 -1.44 -9.06 10.31
N ASP A 223 -1.32 -9.75 9.17
CA ASP A 223 -2.49 -10.27 8.46
C ASP A 223 -3.19 -11.37 9.29
N VAL A 224 -2.39 -12.15 10.02
CA VAL A 224 -2.88 -13.17 10.94
C VAL A 224 -3.68 -12.52 12.07
N ILE A 225 -3.21 -11.41 12.66
CA ILE A 225 -3.93 -10.66 13.71
C ILE A 225 -5.36 -10.31 13.30
N ASP A 226 -5.59 -9.90 12.05
CA ASP A 226 -6.96 -9.56 11.61
C ASP A 226 -7.80 -10.82 11.31
N LYS A 227 -7.22 -11.81 10.61
CA LYS A 227 -7.94 -13.04 10.19
C LYS A 227 -8.24 -13.96 11.37
N HIS A 228 -7.31 -14.04 12.31
CA HIS A 228 -7.35 -14.94 13.43
C HIS A 228 -7.88 -14.18 14.64
N ARG A 229 -9.15 -14.46 14.98
CA ARG A 229 -9.75 -13.95 16.21
C ARG A 229 -8.80 -14.24 17.37
N PHE A 230 -8.23 -13.21 17.99
CA PHE A 230 -7.34 -13.28 19.17
C PHE A 230 -7.76 -14.35 20.19
N ALA A 231 -9.06 -14.56 20.32
CA ALA A 231 -9.68 -15.55 21.19
C ALA A 231 -9.25 -17.01 20.97
N ASN A 232 -8.72 -17.36 19.79
CA ASN A 232 -8.30 -18.72 19.50
C ASN A 232 -6.86 -19.02 19.94
N TYR A 233 -6.12 -18.07 20.51
CA TYR A 233 -4.68 -18.27 20.71
C TYR A 233 -4.20 -18.13 22.14
N GLY A 234 -5.05 -17.76 23.09
CA GLY A 234 -4.65 -17.46 24.45
C GLY A 234 -3.63 -16.31 24.52
N CYS A 235 -3.55 -15.64 25.66
CA CYS A 235 -2.61 -14.53 25.85
C CYS A 235 -1.79 -14.78 27.11
N SER A 236 -0.48 -14.96 26.95
CA SER A 236 0.43 -15.14 28.10
C SER A 236 0.51 -13.90 28.98
N ALA A 237 0.21 -12.70 28.45
CA ALA A 237 0.26 -11.46 29.24
C ALA A 237 -0.88 -11.34 30.26
N CYS A 238 -2.12 -11.75 29.94
CA CYS A 238 -3.24 -11.71 30.91
C CYS A 238 -3.77 -13.10 31.32
N GLY A 239 -3.09 -14.18 30.92
CA GLY A 239 -3.50 -15.55 31.25
C GLY A 239 -4.84 -16.00 30.67
N VAL A 240 -5.40 -15.32 29.66
CA VAL A 240 -6.63 -15.80 29.00
C VAL A 240 -6.26 -17.04 28.21
N ASP A 241 -6.86 -18.17 28.56
CA ASP A 241 -6.64 -19.46 27.90
C ASP A 241 -7.63 -19.69 26.75
N GLU A 242 -7.16 -20.35 25.70
CA GLU A 242 -7.93 -20.82 24.53
C GLU A 242 -9.13 -21.68 24.99
N ALA A 243 -8.96 -22.44 26.09
CA ALA A 243 -9.99 -23.28 26.69
C ALA A 243 -11.19 -22.51 27.28
N ALA A 244 -11.02 -21.24 27.66
CA ALA A 244 -12.06 -20.43 28.28
C ALA A 244 -13.11 -19.95 27.27
N ALA A 245 -12.78 -19.92 25.97
CA ALA A 245 -13.63 -19.35 24.93
C ALA A 245 -14.36 -20.44 24.14
N ARG A 246 -15.20 -21.24 24.81
CA ARG A 246 -15.94 -22.34 24.15
C ARG A 246 -17.03 -21.83 23.21
N ASP A 247 -17.69 -20.73 23.54
CA ASP A 247 -18.74 -20.13 22.73
C ASP A 247 -18.26 -18.88 21.95
N ARG A 248 -19.03 -18.53 20.92
CA ARG A 248 -18.72 -17.42 20.01
C ARG A 248 -18.74 -16.06 20.70
N ALA A 249 -19.66 -15.82 21.65
CA ALA A 249 -19.81 -14.53 22.31
C ALA A 249 -18.61 -14.25 23.22
N THR A 250 -18.18 -15.25 24.00
CA THR A 250 -16.96 -15.17 24.82
C THR A 250 -15.73 -14.91 23.97
N ARG A 251 -15.61 -15.54 22.79
CA ARG A 251 -14.52 -15.26 21.84
C ARG A 251 -14.55 -13.83 21.32
N GLU A 252 -15.74 -13.32 20.98
CA GLU A 252 -15.89 -11.95 20.50
C GLU A 252 -15.54 -10.93 21.59
N GLU A 253 -15.95 -11.20 22.84
CA GLU A 253 -15.61 -10.35 23.99
C GLU A 253 -14.12 -10.36 24.31
N ILE A 254 -13.49 -11.53 24.37
CA ILE A 254 -12.03 -11.65 24.53
C ILE A 254 -11.31 -10.90 23.41
N GLY A 255 -11.78 -11.03 22.17
CA GLY A 255 -11.22 -10.31 21.03
C GLY A 255 -11.40 -8.80 21.12
N ARG A 256 -12.54 -8.31 21.64
CA ARG A 256 -12.76 -6.88 21.93
C ARG A 256 -11.81 -6.40 23.02
N ARG A 257 -11.71 -7.13 24.13
CA ARG A 257 -10.83 -6.78 25.25
C ARG A 257 -9.37 -6.73 24.81
N HIS A 258 -8.89 -7.73 24.07
CA HIS A 258 -7.53 -7.71 23.54
C HIS A 258 -7.31 -6.55 22.58
N ARG A 259 -8.22 -6.30 21.63
CA ARG A 259 -8.13 -5.11 20.78
C ARG A 259 -8.10 -3.80 21.58
N ALA A 260 -8.86 -3.71 22.67
CA ALA A 260 -8.82 -2.55 23.56
C ALA A 260 -7.50 -2.44 24.35
N LEU A 261 -6.86 -3.57 24.67
CA LEU A 261 -5.54 -3.64 25.31
C LEU A 261 -4.38 -3.38 24.35
N LEU A 262 -4.62 -3.51 23.04
CA LEU A 262 -3.74 -2.99 21.99
C LEU A 262 -3.91 -1.48 21.86
N GLN A 263 -4.06 -0.78 23.01
CA GLN A 263 -4.17 0.67 23.04
C GLN A 263 -3.07 1.22 22.17
N VAL A 264 -3.49 1.97 21.17
CA VAL A 264 -2.59 2.49 20.16
C VAL A 264 -1.72 3.49 20.90
N ASP A 265 -0.49 3.11 21.18
CA ASP A 265 0.53 4.02 21.67
C ASP A 265 0.54 5.25 20.75
N GLU A 266 0.37 6.43 21.34
CA GLU A 266 0.24 7.68 20.57
C GLU A 266 1.53 7.99 19.80
N GLY A 267 2.69 7.49 20.28
CA GLY A 267 3.95 7.51 19.57
C GLY A 267 3.86 6.70 18.27
N ILE A 268 3.40 5.44 18.32
CA ILE A 268 3.19 4.64 17.11
C ILE A 268 2.19 5.33 16.18
N ARG A 269 1.10 5.88 16.71
CA ARG A 269 0.09 6.60 15.91
C ARG A 269 0.68 7.77 15.15
N THR A 270 1.50 8.58 15.82
CA THR A 270 2.18 9.73 15.21
C THR A 270 3.10 9.30 14.07
N HIS A 271 3.74 8.13 14.19
CA HIS A 271 4.69 7.60 13.20
C HIS A 271 4.10 6.59 12.20
N ARG A 272 2.80 6.29 12.28
CA ARG A 272 2.17 5.17 11.53
C ARG A 272 2.34 5.24 10.02
N ARG A 273 2.35 6.44 9.43
CA ARG A 273 2.57 6.65 7.99
C ARG A 273 3.99 6.29 7.58
N ALA A 274 4.97 6.70 8.37
CA ALA A 274 6.38 6.36 8.14
C ALA A 274 6.62 4.86 8.32
N ILE A 275 6.07 4.27 9.39
CA ILE A 275 6.12 2.81 9.61
C ILE A 275 5.47 2.07 8.44
N LEU A 276 4.30 2.52 7.98
CA LEU A 276 3.62 1.93 6.83
C LEU A 276 4.42 2.02 5.54
N ASN A 277 5.16 3.11 5.34
CA ASN A 277 6.05 3.32 4.20
C ASN A 277 7.32 2.47 4.26
N LEU A 278 7.66 1.89 5.41
CA LEU A 278 8.75 0.93 5.57
C LEU A 278 8.22 -0.51 5.55
N LEU A 279 7.07 -0.76 6.17
CA LEU A 279 6.51 -2.09 6.43
C LEU A 279 5.01 -2.13 6.04
N PRO A 280 4.65 -2.49 4.79
CA PRO A 280 3.25 -2.43 4.35
C PRO A 280 2.36 -3.44 5.08
N SER A 281 2.92 -4.57 5.54
CA SER A 281 2.18 -5.53 6.36
C SER A 281 1.64 -4.93 7.66
N PHE A 282 2.26 -3.85 8.15
CA PHE A 282 1.79 -3.12 9.31
C PHE A 282 0.39 -2.50 9.11
N SER A 283 -0.13 -2.45 7.88
CA SER A 283 -1.49 -1.99 7.54
C SER A 283 -2.63 -2.68 8.32
N PHE A 284 -2.39 -3.87 8.89
CA PHE A 284 -3.37 -4.59 9.70
C PHE A 284 -3.27 -4.31 11.21
N HIS A 285 -2.32 -3.48 11.62
CA HIS A 285 -2.17 -3.08 13.01
C HIS A 285 -3.39 -2.23 13.47
N PRO A 286 -3.88 -2.39 14.71
CA PRO A 286 -5.01 -1.61 15.26
C PRO A 286 -4.85 -0.08 15.23
N VAL A 287 -3.63 0.41 15.00
CA VAL A 287 -3.32 1.85 14.83
C VAL A 287 -4.03 2.48 13.63
N PHE A 288 -4.57 1.65 12.73
CA PHE A 288 -5.34 2.07 11.56
C PHE A 288 -6.85 1.86 11.73
N ASP A 289 -7.34 1.55 12.94
CA ASP A 289 -8.76 1.31 13.18
C ASP A 289 -9.63 2.56 12.95
N ASP A 290 -9.05 3.75 13.16
CA ASP A 290 -9.69 5.05 12.92
C ASP A 290 -9.95 5.35 11.43
N ILE A 291 -9.20 4.71 10.53
CA ILE A 291 -9.38 4.86 9.07
C ILE A 291 -10.12 3.67 8.45
N ARG A 292 -10.60 2.70 9.23
CA ARG A 292 -11.45 1.63 8.69
C ARG A 292 -12.76 2.26 8.20
N PRO A 293 -13.34 1.77 7.08
CA PRO A 293 -14.70 2.12 6.72
C PRO A 293 -15.60 1.89 7.94
N ALA A 294 -16.45 2.86 8.26
CA ALA A 294 -17.51 2.62 9.22
C ALA A 294 -18.19 1.33 8.81
N LYS A 295 -18.33 0.38 9.75
CA LYS A 295 -19.20 -0.76 9.47
C LYS A 295 -20.55 -0.12 9.18
N GLU A 296 -20.99 -0.19 7.93
CA GLU A 296 -22.38 0.07 7.62
C GLU A 296 -23.15 -0.72 8.68
N LEU A 297 -23.82 0.00 9.58
CA LEU A 297 -24.86 -0.59 10.40
C LEU A 297 -25.72 -1.26 9.34
N ARG A 298 -25.64 -2.59 9.25
CA ARG A 298 -26.50 -3.37 8.39
C ARG A 298 -27.89 -3.12 8.94
N GLN A 299 -28.51 -2.05 8.47
CA GLN A 299 -29.93 -1.78 8.62
C GLN A 299 -30.58 -2.74 7.63
N SER A 300 -30.71 -3.99 8.07
CA SER A 300 -31.47 -5.06 7.45
C SER A 300 -31.88 -6.04 8.54
#